data_AF-A0A2T0KQ39-F1
#
_entry.id   AF-A0A2T0KQ39-F1
#
_cell.length_a   1.000
_cell.length_b   1.000
_cell.length_c   1.000
_cell.angle_alpha   90.00
_cell.angle_beta   90.00
_cell.angle_gamma   90.00
#
_symmetry.space_group_name_H-M   'P 1'
#
loop_
_entity.id
_entity.type
_entity.pdbx_description
1 polymer ?
#
loop_
_entity_poly.entity_id
_entity_poly.type
_entity_poly.pdbx_seq_one_letter_code
_entity_poly.pdbx_strand_id
1 'polypeptide(L)'
;MKLLLRVLGVIVALYFIVRAVAEPFVIDMTDPATYSGDWGGPSLIGVLAVHCGPGVLAAMFLYGSVVRWRTREPVSSGHETRR
;
A
#
# COMPACT_ATOMS: atom_id res chain seq x y z
N MET A 1 13.98 17.27 7.66
CA MET A 1 12.69 17.20 6.94
C MET A 1 12.52 15.95 6.08
N LYS A 2 13.48 15.58 5.22
CA LYS A 2 13.35 14.42 4.30
C LYS A 2 13.10 13.08 5.00
N LEU A 3 13.76 12.82 6.15
CA LEU A 3 13.53 11.60 6.93
C LEU A 3 12.11 11.56 7.53
N LEU A 4 11.68 12.67 8.12
CA LEU A 4 10.34 12.80 8.69
C LEU A 4 9.24 12.54 7.65
N LEU A 5 9.36 13.12 6.45
CA LEU A 5 8.41 12.88 5.36
C LEU A 5 8.38 11.41 4.92
N ARG A 6 9.53 10.73 4.91
CA ARG A 6 9.59 9.29 4.60
C ARG A 6 8.91 8.45 5.67
N VAL A 7 9.19 8.72 6.94
CA VAL A 7 8.58 8.00 8.07
C VAL A 7 7.07 8.20 8.07
N LEU A 8 6.60 9.44 7.91
CA LEU A 8 5.17 9.75 7.79
C LEU A 8 4.53 9.02 6.60
N GLY A 9 5.18 9.02 5.44
CA GLY A 9 4.69 8.31 4.26
C GLY A 9 4.55 6.80 4.50
N VAL A 10 5.50 6.17 5.19
CA VAL A 10 5.44 4.76 5.55
C VAL A 10 4.31 4.49 6.54
N ILE A 11 4.14 5.32 7.57
CA ILE A 11 3.06 5.17 8.55
C ILE A 11 1.69 5.26 7.86
N VAL A 12 1.49 6.26 7.01
CA VAL A 12 0.24 6.44 6.26
C VAL A 12 -0.03 5.26 5.34
N ALA A 13 0.99 4.76 4.63
CA ALA A 13 0.86 3.59 3.77
C ALA A 13 0.48 2.33 4.57
N LEU A 14 1.13 2.09 5.72
CA LEU A 14 0.82 0.98 6.60
C LEU A 14 -0.61 1.05 7.14
N TYR A 15 -1.07 2.24 7.52
CA TYR A 15 -2.44 2.45 7.98
C TYR A 15 -3.47 1.99 6.93
N PHE A 16 -3.30 2.39 5.66
CA PHE A 16 -4.20 1.96 4.58
C PHE A 16 -4.14 0.45 4.31
N ILE A 17 -2.98 -0.18 4.46
CA ILE A 17 -2.84 -1.63 4.30
C ILE A 17 -3.56 -2.39 5.42
N VAL A 18 -3.33 -2.00 6.68
CA VAL A 18 -4.00 -2.64 7.82
C VAL A 18 -5.50 -2.47 7.72
N ARG A 19 -5.98 -1.28 7.36
CA ARG A 19 -7.40 -1.01 7.13
C ARG A 19 -7.99 -1.92 6.05
N ALA A 20 -7.33 -2.02 4.91
CA ALA A 20 -7.76 -2.88 3.80
C ALA A 20 -7.81 -4.36 4.16
N VAL A 21 -6.93 -4.83 5.05
CA VAL A 21 -6.94 -6.22 5.55
C VAL A 21 -8.02 -6.41 6.60
N ALA A 22 -8.26 -5.44 7.48
CA ALA A 22 -9.22 -5.53 8.58
C ALA A 22 -10.68 -5.45 8.10
N GLU A 23 -10.99 -4.64 7.09
CA GLU A 23 -12.35 -4.43 6.59
C GLU A 23 -13.09 -5.73 6.20
N PRO A 24 -12.47 -6.70 5.50
CA PRO A 24 -13.04 -8.02 5.26
C PRO A 24 -13.46 -8.79 6.53
N PHE A 25 -12.79 -8.57 7.66
CA PHE A 25 -13.07 -9.28 8.91
C PHE A 25 -14.03 -8.51 9.83
N VAL A 26 -14.23 -7.21 9.58
CA VAL A 26 -15.15 -6.35 10.34
C VAL A 26 -16.55 -6.34 9.71
N ILE A 27 -16.64 -6.48 8.39
CA ILE A 27 -17.92 -6.54 7.66
C ILE A 27 -18.46 -7.98 7.68
N ASP A 28 -19.73 -8.14 8.07
CA ASP A 28 -20.42 -9.41 7.85
C ASP A 28 -20.75 -9.54 6.36
N MET A 29 -19.89 -10.26 5.63
CA MET A 29 -20.06 -10.50 4.19
C MET A 29 -21.31 -11.32 3.84
N THR A 30 -21.97 -11.91 4.84
CA THR A 30 -23.16 -12.77 4.64
C THR A 30 -24.48 -12.00 4.77
N ASP A 31 -24.47 -10.80 5.36
CA ASP A 31 -25.64 -9.94 5.48
C ASP A 31 -25.45 -8.59 4.77
N PRO A 32 -26.00 -8.41 3.55
CA PRO A 32 -25.92 -7.16 2.81
C PRO A 32 -26.55 -5.96 3.51
N ALA A 33 -27.48 -6.16 4.46
CA ALA A 33 -28.03 -5.06 5.22
C ALA A 33 -26.96 -4.31 6.03
N THR A 34 -25.87 -5.00 6.42
CA THR A 34 -24.80 -4.44 7.25
C THR A 34 -23.84 -3.52 6.49
N TYR A 35 -23.65 -3.71 5.17
CA TYR A 35 -22.72 -2.91 4.35
C TYR A 35 -23.40 -2.13 3.21
N SER A 36 -24.72 -2.30 3.01
CA SER A 36 -25.46 -1.62 1.94
C SER A 36 -25.51 -0.09 2.07
N GLY A 37 -25.42 0.42 3.30
CA GLY A 37 -25.39 1.85 3.61
C GLY A 37 -23.98 2.47 3.55
N ASP A 38 -22.95 1.64 3.37
CA ASP A 38 -21.57 2.09 3.34
C ASP A 38 -21.17 2.62 1.95
N TRP A 39 -20.10 3.41 1.92
CA TRP A 39 -19.59 3.97 0.67
C TRP A 39 -19.08 2.86 -0.25
N GLY A 40 -19.78 2.67 -1.37
CA GLY A 40 -19.56 1.56 -2.30
C GLY A 40 -20.64 0.47 -2.26
N GLY A 41 -21.61 0.56 -1.35
CA GLY A 41 -22.82 -0.28 -1.34
C GLY A 41 -23.77 0.02 -2.53
N PRO A 42 -24.72 -0.88 -2.86
CA PRO A 42 -25.13 -2.10 -2.14
C PRO A 42 -24.30 -3.36 -2.50
N SER A 43 -23.32 -3.24 -3.40
CA SER A 43 -22.49 -4.37 -3.81
C SER A 43 -21.26 -4.53 -2.91
N LEU A 44 -20.96 -5.75 -2.49
CA LEU A 44 -19.76 -6.06 -1.70
C LEU A 44 -18.47 -5.64 -2.43
N ILE A 45 -18.43 -5.79 -3.76
CA ILE A 45 -17.29 -5.38 -4.60
C ILE A 45 -17.05 -3.87 -4.52
N GLY A 46 -18.11 -3.06 -4.56
CA GLY A 46 -17.97 -1.60 -4.49
C GLY A 46 -17.47 -1.14 -3.12
N VAL A 47 -17.97 -1.74 -2.04
CA VAL A 47 -17.46 -1.50 -0.68
C VAL A 47 -15.99 -1.89 -0.60
N LEU A 48 -15.61 -3.11 -1.00
CA LEU A 48 -14.22 -3.56 -1.01
C LEU A 48 -13.31 -2.69 -1.90
N ALA A 49 -13.80 -2.16 -3.02
CA ALA A 49 -13.01 -1.29 -3.88
C ALA A 49 -12.66 0.04 -3.19
N VAL A 50 -13.62 0.67 -2.50
CA VAL A 50 -13.42 1.94 -1.79
C VAL A 50 -12.53 1.75 -0.55
N HIS A 51 -12.73 0.63 0.13
CA HIS A 51 -12.14 0.33 1.43
C HIS A 51 -10.75 -0.33 1.30
N CYS A 52 -10.63 -1.38 0.47
CA CYS A 52 -9.37 -2.09 0.25
C CYS A 52 -8.49 -1.47 -0.85
N GLY A 53 -9.08 -0.79 -1.84
CA GLY A 53 -8.35 -0.25 -3.01
C GLY A 53 -7.18 0.68 -2.65
N PRO A 54 -7.36 1.68 -1.77
CA PRO A 54 -6.26 2.55 -1.32
C PRO A 54 -5.11 1.78 -0.66
N GLY A 55 -5.42 0.73 0.12
CA GLY A 55 -4.41 -0.13 0.75
C GLY A 55 -3.60 -0.92 -0.26
N VAL A 56 -4.23 -1.47 -1.30
CA VAL A 56 -3.54 -2.16 -2.40
C VAL A 56 -2.60 -1.21 -3.13
N LEU A 57 -3.05 0.01 -3.47
CA LEU A 57 -2.20 1.02 -4.11
C LEU A 57 -1.00 1.41 -3.23
N ALA A 58 -1.23 1.59 -1.92
CA ALA A 58 -0.16 1.87 -0.97
C ALA A 58 0.87 0.73 -0.90
N ALA A 59 0.42 -0.52 -0.88
CA ALA A 59 1.29 -1.69 -0.89
C ALA A 59 2.12 -1.78 -2.19
N MET A 60 1.50 -1.55 -3.35
CA MET A 60 2.21 -1.52 -4.64
C MET A 60 3.27 -0.43 -4.68
N PHE A 61 2.95 0.76 -4.17
CA PHE A 61 3.91 1.86 -4.11
C PHE A 61 5.11 1.54 -3.21
N LEU A 62 4.86 1.00 -2.01
CA LEU A 62 5.93 0.57 -1.10
C LEU A 62 6.78 -0.52 -1.73
N TYR A 63 6.17 -1.56 -2.28
CA TYR A 63 6.88 -2.64 -2.97
C TYR A 63 7.74 -2.11 -4.12
N GLY A 64 7.17 -1.28 -4.99
CA GLY A 64 7.89 -0.65 -6.10
C GLY A 64 9.06 0.22 -5.61
N SER A 65 8.88 0.96 -4.51
CA SER A 65 9.95 1.77 -3.93
C SER A 65 11.13 0.92 -3.43
N VAL A 66 10.86 -0.23 -2.81
CA VAL A 66 11.88 -1.17 -2.34
C VAL A 66 12.59 -1.84 -3.52
N VAL A 67 11.84 -2.35 -4.50
CA VAL A 67 12.41 -3.00 -5.70
C VAL A 67 13.29 -2.02 -6.48
N ARG A 68 12.85 -0.77 -6.64
CA ARG A 68 13.59 0.31 -7.31
C ARG A 68 14.89 0.67 -6.59
N TRP A 69 14.97 0.48 -5.27
CA TRP A 69 16.20 0.72 -4.52
C TRP A 69 17.20 -0.42 -4.69
N ARG A 70 16.71 -1.67 -4.76
CA ARG A 70 17.57 -2.85 -4.95
C ARG A 70 18.19 -2.95 -6.34
N THR A 71 17.55 -2.39 -7.36
CA THR A 71 18.10 -2.37 -8.73
C THR A 71 19.13 -1.26 -8.97
N ARG A 72 19.35 -0.37 -7.99
CA ARG A 72 20.40 0.65 -8.01
C ARG A 72 21.64 0.16 -7.27
N GLU A 73 22.11 -1.04 -7.61
CA GLU A 73 23.45 -1.46 -7.21
C GLU A 73 24.46 -0.54 -7.91
N PRO A 74 25.42 0.05 -7.18
CA PRO A 74 26.42 0.92 -7.79
C PRO A 74 27.23 0.09 -8.77
N VAL A 75 27.22 0.48 -10.04
CA VAL A 75 28.27 0.07 -10.98
C VAL A 75 29.59 0.44 -10.29
N SER A 76 30.28 -0.58 -9.80
CA SER A 76 31.66 -0.47 -9.34
C SER A 76 32.41 0.21 -10.47
N SER A 77 32.70 1.49 -10.29
CA SER A 77 33.59 2.23 -11.17
C SER A 77 34.91 1.49 -11.07
N GLY A 78 35.19 0.68 -12.09
CA GLY A 78 36.47 0.00 -12.26
C GLY A 78 37.53 1.08 -12.18
N HIS A 79 38.15 1.16 -11.01
CA HIS A 79 39.20 2.10 -10.74
C HIS A 79 40.35 1.70 -11.62
N GLU A 80 40.52 2.47 -12.69
CA GLU A 80 41.77 2.89 -13.28
C GLU A 80 43.02 2.44 -12.49
N THR A 81 43.49 1.22 -12.74
CA THR A 81 44.87 0.82 -12.44
C THR A 81 45.74 1.17 -13.63
N ARG A 82 46.11 2.43 -13.64
CA ARG A 82 47.47 2.96 -13.85
C ARG A 82 48.53 1.98 -14.42
N ARG A 83 49.15 2.48 -15.49
CA ARG A 83 50.52 2.25 -16.04
C ARG A 83 50.71 1.11 -17.01
#